data_AF-U2KCG6-F1
#
_entry.id   AF-U2KCG6-F1
#
_cell.length_a   1.000
_cell.length_b   1.000
_cell.length_c   1.000
_cell.angle_alpha   90.00
_cell.angle_beta   90.00
_cell.angle_gamma   90.00
#
_symmetry.space_group_name_H-M   'P 1'
#
loop_
_entity.id
_entity.type
_entity.pdbx_description
1 polymer ?
#
loop_
_entity_poly.entity_id
_entity_poly.type
_entity_poly.pdbx_seq_one_letter_code
_entity_poly.pdbx_strand_id
1 'polypeptide(L)'
;MLELKRCKICGKEIGNVYDTDYFALISKQYCSECKKLTDRQNSRIRSKRYRDKKRRELEQAKKTAENLQDEVTELRMQIQMLRNMVN
;
A
#
# COMPACT_ATOMS: atom_id res chain seq x y z
N MET A 1 -18.02 32.76 24.52
CA MET A 1 -18.52 31.92 23.41
C MET A 1 -17.89 30.55 23.55
N LEU A 2 -18.67 29.47 23.71
CA LEU A 2 -18.15 28.10 23.76
C LEU A 2 -17.87 27.63 22.33
N GLU A 3 -16.60 27.49 21.96
CA GLU A 3 -16.24 26.95 20.66
C GLU A 3 -16.07 25.44 20.77
N LEU A 4 -17.11 24.70 20.37
CA LEU A 4 -17.15 23.25 20.47
C LEU A 4 -16.65 22.61 19.18
N LYS A 5 -15.66 21.73 19.30
CA LYS A 5 -15.23 20.89 18.19
C LYS A 5 -16.13 19.67 18.07
N ARG A 6 -16.57 19.36 16.85
CA ARG A 6 -17.48 18.25 16.55
C ARG A 6 -16.87 17.26 15.56
N CYS A 7 -17.31 16.01 15.67
CA CYS A 7 -16.95 14.94 14.75
C CYS A 7 -17.48 15.24 13.34
N LYS A 8 -16.61 15.17 12.33
CA LYS A 8 -16.99 15.39 10.92
C LYS A 8 -17.98 14.35 10.35
N ILE A 9 -18.14 13.20 11.01
CA ILE A 9 -19.03 12.13 10.54
C ILE A 9 -20.38 12.18 11.25
N CYS A 10 -20.38 12.21 12.59
CA CYS A 10 -21.61 12.06 13.38
C CYS A 10 -22.02 13.31 14.18
N GLY A 11 -21.27 14.42 14.09
CA GLY A 11 -21.59 15.67 14.81
C GLY A 11 -21.39 15.63 16.33
N LYS A 12 -21.06 14.46 16.91
CA LYS A 12 -20.77 14.29 18.34
C LYS A 12 -19.66 15.23 18.79
N GLU A 13 -19.83 15.84 19.96
CA GLU A 13 -18.83 16.70 20.56
C GLU A 13 -17.54 15.93 20.84
N ILE A 14 -16.41 16.51 20.45
CA ILE A 14 -15.07 15.96 20.70
C ILE A 14 -14.45 16.67 21.90
N GLY A 15 -14.73 17.96 22.07
CA GLY A 15 -14.28 18.76 23.20
C GLY A 15 -14.43 20.27 22.94
N ASN A 16 -14.23 21.03 24.00
CA ASN A 16 -14.19 22.49 23.96
C ASN A 16 -12.75 22.96 23.71
N VAL A 17 -12.61 23.91 22.78
CA VAL A 17 -11.33 24.52 22.38
C VAL A 17 -10.61 25.23 23.53
N TYR A 18 -11.35 25.69 24.54
CA TYR A 18 -10.79 26.41 25.69
C TYR A 18 -10.43 25.51 26.89
N ASP A 19 -11.00 24.30 26.97
CA ASP A 19 -10.79 23.38 28.12
C ASP A 19 -9.85 22.21 27.79
N THR A 20 -9.44 22.08 26.53
CA THR A 20 -8.59 20.99 26.04
C THR A 20 -7.31 21.59 25.43
N ASP A 21 -6.20 20.85 25.46
CA ASP A 21 -5.01 21.19 24.66
C ASP A 21 -5.44 21.49 23.21
N TYR A 22 -5.32 22.77 22.85
CA TYR A 22 -5.78 23.32 21.59
C TYR A 22 -5.22 22.55 20.39
N PHE A 23 -3.92 22.23 20.41
CA PHE A 23 -3.24 21.54 19.31
C PHE A 23 -3.65 20.06 19.23
N ALA A 24 -3.80 19.41 20.37
CA ALA A 24 -4.32 18.04 20.43
C ALA A 24 -5.79 17.96 20.00
N LEU A 25 -6.59 18.98 20.29
CA LEU A 25 -7.99 19.03 19.90
C LEU A 25 -8.15 19.37 18.42
N ILE A 26 -7.43 20.37 17.89
CA ILE A 26 -7.61 20.83 16.51
C ILE A 26 -7.30 19.73 15.48
N SER A 27 -6.32 18.87 15.79
CA SER A 27 -5.92 17.74 14.94
C SER A 27 -6.95 16.58 14.92
N LYS A 28 -7.82 16.46 15.92
CA LYS A 28 -8.86 15.40 15.98
C LYS A 28 -10.01 15.71 15.05
N GLN A 29 -10.16 14.96 13.96
CA GLN A 29 -11.27 15.16 13.02
C GLN A 29 -12.54 14.37 13.37
N TYR A 30 -12.40 13.29 14.13
CA TYR A 30 -13.47 12.34 14.41
C TYR A 30 -13.54 12.02 15.90
N CYS A 31 -14.72 11.68 16.40
CA CYS A 31 -14.85 11.05 17.71
C CYS A 31 -14.20 9.67 17.71
N SER A 32 -13.95 9.11 18.89
CA SER A 32 -13.25 7.83 19.07
C SER A 32 -13.91 6.67 18.30
N GLU A 33 -15.25 6.63 18.25
CA GLU A 33 -16.02 5.59 17.57
C GLU A 33 -15.87 5.68 16.06
N CYS A 34 -16.13 6.86 15.49
CA CYS A 34 -15.96 7.12 14.06
C CYS A 34 -14.51 6.91 13.63
N LYS A 35 -13.53 7.34 14.45
CA LYS A 35 -12.11 7.12 14.18
C LYS A 35 -11.78 5.63 14.08
N LYS A 36 -12.27 4.78 15.00
CA LYS A 36 -12.08 3.33 14.95
C LYS A 36 -12.63 2.73 13.66
N LEU A 37 -13.80 3.16 13.21
CA LEU A 37 -14.41 2.68 11.96
C LEU A 37 -13.57 3.09 10.74
N THR A 38 -13.20 4.36 10.64
CA THR A 38 -12.35 4.89 9.55
C THR A 38 -10.99 4.21 9.53
N ASP A 39 -10.33 4.05 10.68
CA ASP A 39 -9.03 3.39 10.78
C ASP A 39 -9.10 1.92 10.37
N ARG A 40 -10.17 1.20 10.74
CA ARG A 40 -10.41 -0.18 10.28
C ARG A 40 -10.61 -0.28 8.77
N GLN A 41 -11.41 0.60 8.18
CA GLN A 41 -11.62 0.66 6.73
C GLN A 41 -10.31 0.96 6.00
N ASN A 42 -9.57 1.97 6.44
CA ASN A 42 -8.28 2.36 5.87
C ASN A 42 -7.25 1.24 6.00
N SER A 43 -7.22 0.53 7.13
CA SER A 43 -6.36 -0.64 7.32
C SER A 43 -6.67 -1.73 6.29
N ARG A 44 -7.96 -2.07 6.08
CA ARG A 44 -8.36 -3.05 5.05
C ARG A 44 -7.93 -2.63 3.65
N ILE A 45 -8.10 -1.36 3.30
CA ILE A 45 -7.68 -0.81 2.00
C ILE A 45 -6.16 -0.92 1.85
N ARG A 46 -5.39 -0.50 2.86
CA ARG A 46 -3.92 -0.59 2.84
C ARG A 46 -3.44 -2.04 2.67
N SER A 47 -4.02 -2.98 3.43
CA SER A 47 -3.67 -4.40 3.33
C SER A 47 -4.00 -4.99 1.97
N LYS A 48 -5.16 -4.62 1.37
CA LYS A 48 -5.50 -5.03 0.00
C LYS A 48 -4.47 -4.49 -1.00
N ARG A 49 -4.18 -3.18 -0.96
CA ARG A 49 -3.19 -2.54 -1.84
C ARG A 49 -1.81 -3.17 -1.72
N TYR A 50 -1.38 -3.51 -0.51
CA TYR A 50 -0.10 -4.18 -0.28
C TYR A 50 -0.07 -5.57 -0.95
N ARG A 51 -1.10 -6.39 -0.74
CA ARG A 51 -1.20 -7.71 -1.38
C ARG A 51 -1.23 -7.61 -2.91
N ASP A 52 -2.00 -6.68 -3.45
CA ASP A 52 -2.08 -6.45 -4.89
C ASP A 52 -0.75 -5.97 -5.48
N LYS A 53 0.01 -5.15 -4.74
CA LYS A 53 1.37 -4.76 -5.13
C LYS A 53 2.29 -5.97 -5.17
N LYS A 54 2.29 -6.79 -4.10
CA LYS A 54 3.14 -7.99 -4.00
C LYS A 54 2.82 -9.02 -5.09
N ARG A 55 1.55 -9.20 -5.42
CA ARG A 55 1.14 -10.07 -6.54
C ARG A 55 1.72 -9.60 -7.87
N ARG A 56 1.63 -8.29 -8.17
CA ARG A 56 2.19 -7.71 -9.40
C ARG A 56 3.71 -7.81 -9.46
N GLU A 57 4.40 -7.53 -8.34
CA GLU A 57 5.85 -7.70 -8.23
C GLU A 57 6.26 -9.16 -8.52
N LEU A 58 5.51 -10.13 -7.97
CA LEU A 58 5.77 -11.54 -8.20
C LEU A 58 5.52 -11.95 -9.67
N GLU A 59 4.41 -11.50 -10.25
CA GLU A 59 4.07 -11.79 -11.65
C GLU A 59 5.12 -11.23 -12.61
N GLN A 60 5.59 -10.01 -12.36
CA GLN A 60 6.66 -9.40 -13.13
C GLN A 60 7.98 -10.18 -12.97
N ALA A 61 8.33 -10.58 -11.75
CA ALA A 61 9.54 -11.38 -11.50
C ALA A 61 9.49 -12.74 -12.22
N LYS A 62 8.32 -13.41 -12.23
CA LYS A 62 8.13 -14.66 -12.97
C LYS A 62 8.34 -14.46 -14.47
N LYS A 63 7.69 -13.45 -15.06
CA LYS A 63 7.85 -13.13 -16.48
C LYS A 63 9.30 -12.81 -16.84
N THR A 64 10.01 -12.07 -16.00
CA THR A 64 11.43 -11.80 -16.21
C THR A 64 12.27 -13.07 -16.13
N ALA A 65 11.98 -13.97 -15.18
CA ALA A 65 12.68 -15.23 -15.08
C ALA A 65 12.45 -16.15 -16.29
N GLU A 66 11.21 -16.21 -16.79
CA GLU A 66 10.86 -16.94 -18.02
C GLU A 66 11.63 -16.40 -19.23
N ASN A 67 11.59 -15.08 -19.46
CA ASN A 67 12.35 -14.46 -20.57
C ASN A 67 13.85 -14.75 -20.49
N LEU A 68 14.45 -14.62 -19.30
CA LEU A 68 15.89 -14.90 -19.12
C LEU A 68 16.20 -16.38 -19.35
N GLN A 69 15.29 -17.28 -18.98
CA GLN A 69 15.45 -18.71 -19.23
C GLN A 69 15.43 -19.03 -20.73
N ASP A 70 14.55 -18.37 -21.49
CA ASP A 70 14.49 -18.50 -22.94
C ASP A 70 15.78 -17.96 -23.59
N GLU A 71 16.22 -16.75 -23.21
CA GLU A 71 17.48 -16.16 -23.69
C GLU A 71 18.70 -17.06 -23.42
N VAL A 72 18.80 -17.61 -22.20
CA VAL A 72 19.88 -18.55 -21.85
C VAL A 72 19.83 -19.81 -22.71
N THR A 73 18.63 -20.30 -23.03
CA THR A 73 18.45 -21.49 -23.86
C THR A 73 18.90 -21.22 -25.30
N GLU A 74 18.51 -20.09 -25.88
CA GLU A 74 18.94 -19.68 -27.21
C GLU A 74 20.46 -19.50 -27.30
N LEU A 75 21.06 -18.80 -26.32
CA LEU A 75 22.50 -18.60 -26.29
C LEU A 75 23.27 -19.93 -26.17
N ARG A 76 22.77 -20.88 -25.37
CA ARG A 76 23.35 -22.23 -25.28
C ARG A 76 23.30 -22.95 -26.62
N MET A 77 22.20 -22.84 -27.36
CA MET A 77 22.09 -23.44 -28.70
C MET A 77 23.08 -22.81 -29.67
N GLN A 78 23.19 -21.48 -29.70
CA GLN A 78 24.15 -20.76 -30.55
C GLN A 78 25.59 -21.17 -30.25
N ILE A 79 25.97 -21.25 -28.97
CA ILE A 79 27.30 -21.71 -28.55
C ILE A 79 27.56 -23.14 -29.05
N GLN A 80 26.57 -24.03 -28.94
CA GLN A 80 26.72 -25.41 -29.41
C GLN A 80 26.91 -25.47 -30.93
N MET A 81 26.16 -24.68 -31.71
CA MET A 81 26.32 -24.60 -33.16
C MET A 81 27.71 -24.10 -33.54
N LEU A 82 28.18 -23.02 -32.90
CA LEU A 82 29.53 -22.49 -33.15
C LEU A 82 30.62 -23.50 -32.79
N ARG A 83 30.50 -24.23 -31.68
CA ARG A 83 31.43 -25.31 -31.31
C ARG A 83 31.48 -26.41 -32.37
N ASN A 84 30.34 -26.77 -32.94
CA ASN A 84 30.26 -27.78 -34.00
C ASN A 84 30.84 -27.29 -35.35
N MET A 85 30.99 -25.99 -35.56
CA MET A 85 31.58 -25.42 -36.78
C MET A 85 33.10 -25.25 -36.70
N VAL A 86 33.66 -25.21 -35.48
CA VAL A 86 35.10 -25.02 -35.23
C VAL A 86 35.82 -26.35 -34.96
N ASN A 87 35.06 -27.42 -34.69
CA ASN A 87 35.55 -28.81 -34.64
C ASN A 87 35.34 -29.50 -35.98
#